data_AF-A0A5D3JM99-F1
#
_entry.id   AF-A0A5D3JM99-F1
#
_cell.length_a   1.000
_cell.length_b   1.000
_cell.length_c   1.000
_cell.angle_alpha   90.00
_cell.angle_beta   90.00
_cell.angle_gamma   90.00
#
_symmetry.space_group_name_H-M   'P 1'
#
loop_
_entity.id
_entity.type
_entity.pdbx_description
1 polymer ?
#
loop_
_entity_poly.entity_id
_entity_poly.type
_entity_poly.pdbx_seq_one_letter_code
_entity_poly.pdbx_strand_id
1 'polypeptide(L)'
;MSGGHEINCSLWYDADDVTTDDDGYSVFVTAGGARWKADVSRGIDIRLAGLLSDNSNLGTVLNAVITGEVNKIKAAGTIKGAITNIFIPASRKVYTVDTPVFIPSFMCMNTNGYVYMLYPSTTGSAFSINNAALDIASGGMPSNPADVQGCKIFNAEGGRFILSGPGGDVSTGTGLYVGDPNVSVFAVRDLIACDLTIFGFKYGIQITARNNFINTFYGIISMLNQYGVYVSGGQALNAGEKMIFEKCTIGNNSVAHFWFQAPMWYHINNCSLDYTSADVFLVGNLSQVSRILIQGGHVEGVPGYLVNCPAAPGIPVKVQFRDTQLYMNGANNSMRQLIHAPGGGCAVSFEECDWTFTQYFESSQYISLSGYSDGTEANNRCVITNKNPRVTGLRSSQILPRYNNGLMGWRFNFVGAEGASILNLTDANTKITVSSANNDVSAKYGAATSDGARTIEITAAAATDVVELLLTPYYPAKARPAWCGGASVNIAGVTAGECDMYLVARTYEEPTLSFNSGNSNITTNRAVVTNYVSDVINVSEIFSKAGTPLTAADYVGVWQSVSQAQYADSCRLALRFTNFVGTIKVKLPVFWQSPVL
;
A
#
# COMPACT_ATOMS: atom_id res chain seq x y z
N MET A 1 45.10 3.85 25.79
CA MET A 1 43.77 4.45 25.65
C MET A 1 43.17 4.62 27.04
N SER A 2 42.68 5.81 27.39
CA SER A 2 41.90 6.03 28.62
C SER A 2 40.44 6.28 28.24
N GLY A 3 39.49 5.66 28.96
CA GLY A 3 38.05 5.92 28.77
C GLY A 3 37.24 4.84 28.05
N GLY A 4 37.84 3.69 27.74
CA GLY A 4 37.14 2.52 27.18
C GLY A 4 36.33 1.74 28.24
N HIS A 5 35.57 0.74 27.78
CA HIS A 5 34.84 -0.18 28.68
C HIS A 5 35.78 -1.07 29.49
N GLU A 6 35.39 -1.40 30.72
CA GLU A 6 35.98 -2.53 31.43
C GLU A 6 35.49 -3.84 30.81
N ILE A 7 36.44 -4.70 30.45
CA ILE A 7 36.16 -5.99 29.82
C ILE A 7 36.88 -7.11 30.53
N ASN A 8 36.18 -8.22 30.73
CA ASN A 8 36.79 -9.48 31.13
C ASN A 8 37.04 -10.30 29.86
N CYS A 9 38.27 -10.25 29.35
CA CYS A 9 38.69 -10.94 28.13
C CYS A 9 39.90 -11.83 28.43
N SER A 10 39.92 -13.04 27.86
CA SER A 10 41.10 -13.90 27.90
C SER A 10 41.99 -13.59 26.69
N LEU A 11 43.25 -13.27 26.95
CA LEU A 11 44.29 -13.15 25.95
C LEU A 11 45.28 -14.31 26.13
N TRP A 12 45.69 -14.96 25.04
CA TRP A 12 46.81 -15.92 25.08
C TRP A 12 48.01 -15.36 24.34
N TYR A 13 49.19 -15.66 24.86
CA TYR A 13 50.44 -15.38 24.17
C TYR A 13 50.69 -16.48 23.14
N ASP A 14 50.89 -16.08 21.88
CA ASP A 14 51.28 -16.97 20.80
C ASP A 14 52.78 -16.80 20.52
N ALA A 15 53.58 -17.73 21.03
CA ALA A 15 55.03 -17.68 20.92
C ALA A 15 55.54 -17.99 19.51
N ASP A 16 54.74 -18.70 18.70
CA ASP A 16 55.12 -19.12 17.35
C ASP A 16 54.77 -18.04 16.30
N ASP A 17 53.88 -17.12 16.63
CA ASP A 17 53.52 -15.99 15.76
C ASP A 17 54.45 -14.79 15.93
N VAL A 18 55.33 -14.61 14.95
CA VAL A 18 56.29 -13.49 14.89
C VAL A 18 55.96 -12.48 13.79
N THR A 19 54.91 -12.72 13.00
CA THR A 19 54.64 -11.96 11.76
C THR A 19 53.31 -11.22 11.76
N THR A 20 52.32 -11.65 12.54
CA THR A 20 51.01 -10.97 12.51
C THR A 20 51.15 -9.56 13.07
N ASP A 21 50.57 -8.61 12.34
CA ASP A 21 50.55 -7.20 12.72
C ASP A 21 49.56 -6.96 13.87
N ASP A 22 49.78 -5.86 14.61
CA ASP A 22 48.81 -5.35 15.57
C ASP A 22 47.60 -4.81 14.81
N ASP A 23 46.42 -5.39 15.05
CA ASP A 23 45.18 -4.92 14.44
C ASP A 23 44.34 -4.07 15.39
N GLY A 24 44.76 -3.96 16.65
CA GLY A 24 44.11 -3.17 17.69
C GLY A 24 42.80 -3.76 18.24
N TYR A 25 42.42 -5.00 17.88
CA TYR A 25 41.18 -5.61 18.38
C TYR A 25 41.22 -7.13 18.61
N SER A 26 42.01 -7.89 17.84
CA SER A 26 42.16 -9.34 18.00
C SER A 26 43.60 -9.79 18.23
N VAL A 27 44.57 -9.01 17.76
CA VAL A 27 46.00 -9.22 17.94
C VAL A 27 46.65 -7.95 18.46
N PHE A 28 47.32 -8.07 19.61
CA PHE A 28 48.04 -6.98 20.26
C PHE A 28 49.53 -7.29 20.28
N VAL A 29 50.34 -6.40 19.73
CA VAL A 29 51.80 -6.56 19.64
C VAL A 29 52.45 -5.65 20.67
N THR A 30 53.17 -6.26 21.62
CA THR A 30 53.92 -5.48 22.60
C THR A 30 55.10 -4.76 21.95
N ALA A 31 55.65 -3.75 22.62
CA ALA A 31 56.86 -3.05 22.14
C ALA A 31 58.06 -4.00 21.89
N GLY A 32 58.10 -5.16 22.56
CA GLY A 32 59.11 -6.20 22.36
C GLY A 32 58.77 -7.21 21.26
N GLY A 33 57.66 -7.04 20.54
CA GLY A 33 57.22 -7.93 19.46
C GLY A 33 56.44 -9.18 19.90
N ALA A 34 56.02 -9.29 21.16
CA ALA A 34 55.19 -10.43 21.59
C ALA A 34 53.74 -10.25 21.10
N ARG A 35 53.14 -11.28 20.49
CA ARG A 35 51.76 -11.29 19.99
C ARG A 35 50.81 -11.91 21.02
N TRP A 36 49.85 -11.12 21.48
CA TRP A 36 48.76 -11.57 22.33
C TRP A 36 47.46 -11.59 21.55
N LYS A 37 46.75 -12.70 21.59
CA LYS A 37 45.54 -12.92 20.77
C LYS A 37 44.31 -13.04 21.65
N ALA A 38 43.23 -12.39 21.24
CA ALA A 38 41.93 -12.44 21.91
C ALA A 38 41.09 -13.63 21.43
N ASP A 39 40.25 -14.18 22.32
CA ASP A 39 39.35 -15.28 21.96
C ASP A 39 38.20 -14.78 21.09
N VAL A 40 38.32 -15.10 19.81
CA VAL A 40 37.38 -14.73 18.74
C VAL A 40 36.55 -15.93 18.27
N SER A 41 36.58 -17.06 18.98
CA SER A 41 35.82 -18.27 18.63
C SER A 41 34.30 -18.04 18.57
N ARG A 42 33.81 -16.98 19.26
CA ARG A 42 32.41 -16.53 19.26
C ARG A 42 32.18 -15.21 18.52
N GLY A 43 33.18 -14.71 17.80
CA GLY A 43 33.18 -13.39 17.15
C GLY A 43 34.00 -12.34 17.90
N ILE A 44 34.13 -11.16 17.28
CA ILE A 44 34.93 -10.03 17.79
C ILE A 44 34.06 -9.16 18.68
N ASP A 45 34.40 -9.03 19.96
CA ASP A 45 33.76 -8.06 20.86
C ASP A 45 34.24 -6.65 20.56
N ILE A 46 33.32 -5.75 20.16
CA ILE A 46 33.68 -4.39 19.75
C ILE A 46 34.37 -3.57 20.86
N ARG A 47 34.24 -3.98 22.13
CA ARG A 47 34.92 -3.29 23.23
C ARG A 47 36.44 -3.45 23.16
N LEU A 48 36.93 -4.53 22.56
CA LEU A 48 38.37 -4.73 22.31
C LEU A 48 38.91 -3.76 21.26
N ALA A 49 38.05 -3.28 20.35
CA ALA A 49 38.40 -2.40 19.24
C ALA A 49 38.34 -0.89 19.59
N GLY A 50 38.43 -0.55 20.89
CA GLY A 50 38.50 0.86 21.33
C GLY A 50 37.14 1.56 21.48
N LEU A 51 36.07 0.82 21.74
CA LEU A 51 34.78 1.41 22.10
C LEU A 51 34.89 2.24 23.39
N LEU A 52 34.45 3.50 23.34
CA LEU A 52 34.41 4.39 24.48
C LEU A 52 33.30 3.98 25.46
N SER A 53 33.55 4.16 26.76
CA SER A 53 32.63 3.82 27.86
C SER A 53 31.32 4.62 27.86
N ASP A 54 31.27 5.72 27.10
CA ASP A 54 30.07 6.51 26.84
C ASP A 54 29.32 6.10 25.58
N ASN A 55 29.84 5.11 24.84
CA ASN A 55 29.30 4.58 23.59
C ASN A 55 29.23 5.59 22.43
N SER A 56 30.02 6.66 22.47
CA SER A 56 29.94 7.78 21.51
C SER A 56 30.55 7.50 20.13
N ASN A 57 31.25 6.38 19.93
CA ASN A 57 32.05 6.09 18.73
C ASN A 57 31.77 4.73 18.07
N LEU A 58 30.52 4.22 18.14
CA LEU A 58 30.19 2.88 17.64
C LEU A 58 30.51 2.71 16.15
N GLY A 59 30.20 3.70 15.32
CA GLY A 59 30.41 3.62 13.88
C GLY A 59 31.91 3.55 13.53
N THR A 60 32.73 4.34 14.21
CA THR A 60 34.19 4.31 14.05
C THR A 60 34.76 2.93 14.40
N VAL A 61 34.33 2.35 15.51
CA VAL A 61 34.81 1.04 15.99
C VAL A 61 34.37 -0.09 15.06
N LEU A 62 33.11 -0.09 14.63
CA LEU A 62 32.61 -1.07 13.67
C LEU A 62 33.39 -1.03 12.36
N ASN A 63 33.63 0.17 11.81
CA ASN A 63 34.39 0.31 10.57
C ASN A 63 35.85 -0.16 10.73
N ALA A 64 36.47 0.06 11.89
CA ALA A 64 37.84 -0.43 12.15
C ALA A 64 37.90 -1.96 12.09
N VAL A 65 36.99 -2.65 12.78
CA VAL A 65 36.91 -4.12 12.77
C VAL A 65 36.56 -4.64 11.37
N ILE A 66 35.50 -4.11 10.74
CA ILE A 66 35.04 -4.56 9.43
C ILE A 66 36.14 -4.39 8.37
N THR A 67 36.77 -3.21 8.33
CA THR A 67 37.84 -2.94 7.35
C THR A 67 39.05 -3.82 7.59
N GLY A 68 39.42 -4.05 8.85
CA GLY A 68 40.51 -4.96 9.23
C GLY A 68 40.27 -6.38 8.74
N GLU A 69 39.08 -6.94 9.01
CA GLU A 69 38.72 -8.29 8.58
C GLU A 69 38.57 -8.39 7.05
N VAL A 70 38.03 -7.38 6.38
CA VAL A 70 38.00 -7.31 4.91
C VAL A 70 39.42 -7.34 4.34
N ASN A 71 40.36 -6.59 4.91
CA ASN A 71 41.75 -6.59 4.45
C ASN A 71 42.44 -7.95 4.66
N LYS A 72 42.17 -8.63 5.78
CA LYS A 72 42.65 -10.01 6.01
C LYS A 72 42.11 -10.97 4.95
N ILE A 73 40.81 -10.88 4.62
CA ILE A 73 40.19 -11.69 3.56
C ILE A 73 40.82 -11.40 2.19
N LYS A 74 41.06 -10.12 1.86
CA LYS A 74 41.72 -9.72 0.60
C LYS A 74 43.14 -10.26 0.52
N ALA A 75 43.91 -10.17 1.61
CA ALA A 75 45.26 -10.70 1.68
C ALA A 75 45.30 -12.23 1.55
N ALA A 76 44.33 -12.93 2.16
CA ALA A 76 44.21 -14.39 2.06
C ALA A 76 43.63 -14.88 0.72
N GLY A 77 42.94 -14.01 -0.03
CA GLY A 77 42.25 -14.34 -1.27
C GLY A 77 41.03 -15.26 -1.08
N THR A 78 40.54 -15.43 0.15
CA THR A 78 39.43 -16.33 0.49
C THR A 78 38.71 -15.91 1.77
N ILE A 79 37.40 -16.20 1.85
CA ILE A 79 36.57 -16.00 3.05
C ILE A 79 36.63 -17.20 4.02
N LYS A 80 37.20 -18.33 3.59
CA LYS A 80 37.25 -19.56 4.39
C LYS A 80 38.01 -19.31 5.69
N GLY A 81 37.37 -19.59 6.83
CA GLY A 81 37.96 -19.40 8.16
C GLY A 81 38.00 -17.94 8.64
N ALA A 82 37.45 -16.99 7.88
CA ALA A 82 37.36 -15.60 8.29
C ALA A 82 36.38 -15.42 9.47
N ILE A 83 36.67 -14.45 10.34
CA ILE A 83 35.79 -14.11 11.45
C ILE A 83 34.78 -13.09 10.94
N THR A 84 33.53 -13.51 10.80
CA THR A 84 32.46 -12.69 10.22
C THR A 84 31.48 -12.16 11.27
N ASN A 85 31.66 -12.54 12.54
CA ASN A 85 30.74 -12.23 13.63
C ASN A 85 31.32 -11.10 14.49
N ILE A 86 30.56 -10.02 14.63
CA ILE A 86 30.90 -8.88 15.49
C ILE A 86 29.89 -8.83 16.63
N PHE A 87 30.35 -8.83 17.88
CA PHE A 87 29.49 -8.80 19.05
C PHE A 87 29.38 -7.38 19.61
N ILE A 88 28.15 -6.87 19.68
CA ILE A 88 27.78 -5.59 20.29
C ILE A 88 27.03 -5.88 21.59
N PRO A 89 27.62 -5.63 22.77
CA PRO A 89 26.95 -5.90 24.02
C PRO A 89 25.72 -5.01 24.21
N ALA A 90 24.64 -5.57 24.77
CA ALA A 90 23.51 -4.76 25.21
C ALA A 90 23.97 -3.73 26.26
N SER A 91 23.48 -2.50 26.15
CA SER A 91 23.85 -1.40 27.05
C SER A 91 22.62 -0.59 27.43
N ARG A 92 22.64 -0.04 28.64
CA ARG A 92 21.65 0.97 29.07
C ARG A 92 21.93 2.35 28.47
N LYS A 93 23.15 2.59 27.98
CA LYS A 93 23.52 3.81 27.26
C LYS A 93 23.32 3.59 25.76
N VAL A 94 22.71 4.55 25.10
CA VAL A 94 22.54 4.57 23.64
C VAL A 94 23.92 4.62 22.99
N TYR A 95 24.11 3.84 21.93
CA TYR A 95 25.29 3.92 21.08
C TYR A 95 25.13 5.01 20.04
N THR A 96 26.13 5.87 19.90
CA THR A 96 26.18 6.83 18.79
C THR A 96 26.88 6.18 17.61
N VAL A 97 26.17 6.02 16.50
CA VAL A 97 26.74 5.71 15.18
C VAL A 97 27.28 7.03 14.63
N ASP A 98 28.49 7.39 15.04
CA ASP A 98 29.16 8.67 14.79
C ASP A 98 29.55 8.88 13.32
N THR A 99 29.68 7.78 12.56
CA THR A 99 29.99 7.78 11.14
C THR A 99 29.20 6.65 10.43
N PRO A 100 28.85 6.79 9.13
CA PRO A 100 28.28 5.69 8.35
C PRO A 100 29.06 4.40 8.49
N VAL A 101 28.35 3.27 8.63
CA VAL A 101 28.97 1.94 8.72
C VAL A 101 28.69 1.17 7.44
N PHE A 102 29.76 0.68 6.80
CA PHE A 102 29.67 -0.17 5.61
C PHE A 102 29.85 -1.63 6.02
N ILE A 103 28.88 -2.47 5.71
CA ILE A 103 28.85 -3.87 6.13
C ILE A 103 28.85 -4.76 4.89
N PRO A 104 29.91 -5.55 4.66
CA PRO A 104 29.87 -6.61 3.67
C PRO A 104 28.74 -7.60 3.97
N SER A 105 28.03 -8.07 2.93
CA SER A 105 26.82 -8.88 3.10
C SER A 105 27.00 -10.20 3.87
N PHE A 106 28.24 -10.68 4.01
CA PHE A 106 28.61 -11.89 4.72
C PHE A 106 28.98 -11.69 6.20
N MET A 107 29.06 -10.44 6.68
CA MET A 107 29.36 -10.13 8.08
C MET A 107 28.09 -9.92 8.88
N CYS A 108 28.07 -10.37 10.14
CA CYS A 108 26.93 -10.19 11.02
C CYS A 108 27.30 -9.47 12.32
N MET A 109 26.32 -8.76 12.86
CA MET A 109 26.33 -8.14 14.16
C MET A 109 25.40 -8.93 15.09
N ASN A 110 25.98 -9.41 16.18
CA ASN A 110 25.31 -10.18 17.21
C ASN A 110 25.15 -9.34 18.49
N THR A 111 24.05 -9.56 19.19
CA THR A 111 23.87 -9.08 20.56
C THR A 111 23.02 -10.07 21.35
N ASN A 112 23.09 -9.99 22.67
CA ASN A 112 22.33 -10.81 23.61
C ASN A 112 21.15 -10.07 24.25
N GLY A 113 20.70 -8.96 23.64
CA GLY A 113 19.62 -8.13 24.19
C GLY A 113 19.24 -6.95 23.30
N TYR A 114 18.67 -5.91 23.90
CA TYR A 114 18.30 -4.69 23.18
C TYR A 114 19.51 -3.76 23.04
N VAL A 115 19.77 -3.30 21.81
CA VAL A 115 20.84 -2.36 21.49
C VAL A 115 20.21 -1.11 20.86
N TYR A 116 20.25 0.00 21.58
CA TYR A 116 19.76 1.29 21.10
C TYR A 116 20.91 2.04 20.42
N MET A 117 20.67 2.50 19.20
CA MET A 117 21.64 3.19 18.34
C MET A 117 21.03 4.49 17.83
N LEU A 118 21.79 5.57 17.91
CA LEU A 118 21.46 6.88 17.35
C LEU A 118 22.43 7.22 16.22
N TYR A 119 21.89 7.50 15.04
CA TYR A 119 22.64 8.13 13.95
C TYR A 119 22.28 9.63 13.90
N PRO A 120 23.17 10.53 14.38
CA PRO A 120 22.82 11.94 14.55
C PRO A 120 22.86 12.75 13.25
N SER A 121 23.50 12.23 12.19
CA SER A 121 23.61 12.93 10.91
C SER A 121 22.27 13.02 10.20
N THR A 122 22.01 14.17 9.58
CA THR A 122 20.83 14.43 8.75
C THR A 122 21.00 13.92 7.31
N THR A 123 22.21 13.51 6.92
CA THR A 123 22.54 13.02 5.57
C THR A 123 23.27 11.68 5.65
N GLY A 124 23.34 10.97 4.53
CA GLY A 124 24.02 9.68 4.44
C GLY A 124 23.20 8.51 5.00
N SER A 125 23.80 7.33 4.98
CA SER A 125 23.19 6.10 5.48
C SER A 125 23.84 5.70 6.80
N ALA A 126 23.06 5.36 7.83
CA ALA A 126 23.61 4.88 9.09
C ALA A 126 24.33 3.53 8.89
N PHE A 127 23.65 2.58 8.24
CA PHE A 127 24.22 1.31 7.81
C PHE A 127 24.05 1.13 6.30
N SER A 128 25.12 0.75 5.61
CA SER A 128 25.11 0.41 4.19
C SER A 128 25.63 -1.00 3.98
N ILE A 129 24.77 -1.89 3.49
CA ILE A 129 25.14 -3.27 3.17
C ILE A 129 25.50 -3.34 1.68
N ASN A 130 26.76 -3.64 1.39
CA ASN A 130 27.27 -3.90 0.05
C ASN A 130 28.61 -4.63 0.10
N ASN A 131 29.00 -5.24 -1.03
CA ASN A 131 30.26 -5.96 -1.16
C ASN A 131 31.37 -5.15 -1.85
N ALA A 132 31.24 -3.82 -1.96
CA ALA A 132 32.15 -2.98 -2.75
C ALA A 132 33.61 -3.08 -2.25
N ALA A 133 33.79 -3.11 -0.92
CA ALA A 133 35.12 -3.14 -0.29
C ALA A 133 35.95 -4.41 -0.60
N LEU A 134 35.32 -5.46 -1.14
CA LEU A 134 36.00 -6.70 -1.51
C LEU A 134 36.72 -6.60 -2.87
N ASP A 135 36.46 -5.57 -3.67
CA ASP A 135 37.03 -5.38 -5.02
C ASP A 135 36.88 -6.61 -5.94
N ILE A 136 35.76 -7.34 -5.83
CA ILE A 136 35.54 -8.57 -6.61
C ILE A 136 35.24 -8.20 -8.06
N ALA A 137 36.15 -8.51 -8.99
CA ALA A 137 35.88 -8.39 -10.41
C ALA A 137 34.73 -9.32 -10.83
N SER A 138 33.97 -8.92 -11.86
CA SER A 138 32.97 -9.78 -12.51
C SER A 138 33.64 -11.08 -12.99
N GLY A 139 33.47 -12.19 -12.27
CA GLY A 139 34.19 -13.45 -12.55
C GLY A 139 34.81 -14.17 -11.35
N GLY A 140 34.78 -13.58 -10.15
CA GLY A 140 35.00 -14.29 -8.88
C GLY A 140 36.37 -14.12 -8.22
N MET A 141 36.46 -14.57 -6.97
CA MET A 141 37.73 -14.74 -6.23
C MET A 141 38.44 -16.04 -6.67
N PRO A 142 39.78 -16.12 -6.65
CA PRO A 142 40.56 -17.25 -7.17
C PRO A 142 40.24 -18.66 -6.59
N SER A 143 39.53 -18.74 -5.46
CA SER A 143 39.08 -19.99 -4.83
C SER A 143 37.54 -20.10 -4.65
N ASN A 144 36.78 -19.43 -5.53
CA ASN A 144 35.33 -19.46 -5.80
C ASN A 144 34.38 -20.17 -4.79
N PRO A 145 33.57 -19.44 -4.00
CA PRO A 145 32.16 -19.79 -3.83
C PRO A 145 31.36 -19.04 -4.90
N ALA A 146 30.36 -19.63 -5.55
CA ALA A 146 29.53 -18.88 -6.51
C ALA A 146 28.82 -17.71 -5.81
N ASP A 147 29.37 -16.50 -5.97
CA ASP A 147 28.98 -15.16 -5.49
C ASP A 147 28.93 -15.00 -3.95
N VAL A 148 29.45 -13.90 -3.39
CA VAL A 148 29.42 -13.65 -1.93
C VAL A 148 27.97 -13.51 -1.46
N GLN A 149 27.42 -14.62 -0.99
CA GLN A 149 26.06 -14.72 -0.46
C GLN A 149 25.98 -14.02 0.89
N GLY A 150 24.86 -13.36 1.10
CA GLY A 150 24.55 -12.66 2.31
C GLY A 150 24.29 -13.63 3.46
N CYS A 151 24.46 -13.14 4.67
CA CYS A 151 24.08 -13.84 5.88
C CYS A 151 22.93 -13.11 6.59
N LYS A 152 22.59 -13.60 7.79
CA LYS A 152 21.76 -12.86 8.75
C LYS A 152 22.60 -11.71 9.31
N ILE A 153 22.34 -10.45 8.92
CA ILE A 153 23.21 -9.31 9.30
C ILE A 153 23.01 -8.89 10.74
N PHE A 154 21.78 -8.84 11.21
CA PHE A 154 21.43 -8.41 12.56
C PHE A 154 20.84 -9.61 13.29
N ASN A 155 21.46 -10.00 14.38
CA ASN A 155 21.02 -11.14 15.18
C ASN A 155 21.03 -10.78 16.67
N ALA A 156 19.84 -10.62 17.25
CA ALA A 156 19.73 -10.09 18.61
C ALA A 156 19.44 -11.13 19.71
N GLU A 157 19.50 -12.43 19.40
CA GLU A 157 19.38 -13.56 20.35
C GLU A 157 18.29 -13.37 21.45
N GLY A 158 17.08 -12.91 21.04
CA GLY A 158 15.94 -12.65 21.94
C GLY A 158 15.67 -11.17 22.23
N GLY A 159 16.56 -10.27 21.81
CA GLY A 159 16.40 -8.82 21.85
C GLY A 159 16.10 -8.18 20.49
N ARG A 160 16.58 -6.95 20.29
CA ARG A 160 16.43 -6.19 19.05
C ARG A 160 17.45 -5.06 18.91
N PHE A 161 17.93 -4.81 17.69
CA PHE A 161 18.62 -3.57 17.34
C PHE A 161 17.61 -2.47 17.06
N ILE A 162 17.77 -1.32 17.70
CA ILE A 162 16.84 -0.18 17.60
C ILE A 162 17.64 1.03 17.12
N LEU A 163 17.41 1.42 15.87
CA LEU A 163 18.10 2.51 15.20
C LEU A 163 17.19 3.74 15.08
N SER A 164 17.61 4.86 15.66
CA SER A 164 16.96 6.16 15.52
C SER A 164 17.81 7.14 14.71
N GLY A 165 17.17 7.86 13.80
CA GLY A 165 17.71 9.03 13.11
C GLY A 165 17.29 10.35 13.77
N PRO A 166 17.63 11.50 13.16
CA PRO A 166 17.33 12.82 13.71
C PRO A 166 15.85 13.24 13.61
N GLY A 167 15.01 12.44 12.95
CA GLY A 167 13.57 12.68 12.75
C GLY A 167 13.18 12.59 11.28
N GLY A 168 12.02 11.99 10.98
CA GLY A 168 11.58 11.75 9.60
C GLY A 168 11.53 13.02 8.75
N ASP A 169 10.99 14.10 9.30
CA ASP A 169 10.85 15.39 8.58
C ASP A 169 12.15 16.21 8.54
N VAL A 170 13.18 15.80 9.30
CA VAL A 170 14.47 16.49 9.40
C VAL A 170 15.55 15.79 8.58
N SER A 171 15.53 14.46 8.58
CA SER A 171 16.52 13.64 7.88
C SER A 171 16.32 13.72 6.37
N THR A 172 17.43 13.69 5.65
CA THR A 172 17.52 13.43 4.21
C THR A 172 18.20 12.08 3.92
N GLY A 173 18.65 11.40 4.97
CA GLY A 173 19.42 10.16 4.92
C GLY A 173 18.59 8.89 5.08
N THR A 174 19.31 7.79 5.23
CA THR A 174 18.77 6.43 5.24
C THR A 174 19.16 5.70 6.51
N GLY A 175 18.24 4.95 7.10
CA GLY A 175 18.57 4.07 8.24
C GLY A 175 19.38 2.86 7.77
N LEU A 176 18.77 2.03 6.91
CA LEU A 176 19.41 0.87 6.30
C LEU A 176 19.43 0.97 4.78
N TYR A 177 20.61 1.04 4.19
CA TYR A 177 20.82 0.99 2.75
C TYR A 177 21.29 -0.40 2.33
N VAL A 178 20.66 -1.01 1.32
CA VAL A 178 21.02 -2.34 0.80
C VAL A 178 21.25 -2.27 -0.70
N GLY A 179 22.49 -2.49 -1.12
CA GLY A 179 22.94 -2.40 -2.51
C GLY A 179 24.06 -1.40 -2.71
N ASP A 180 24.40 -1.12 -3.97
CA ASP A 180 25.42 -0.15 -4.38
C ASP A 180 24.99 0.49 -5.72
N PRO A 181 25.08 1.82 -5.91
CA PRO A 181 24.77 2.45 -7.19
C PRO A 181 25.87 2.27 -8.27
N ASN A 182 27.10 1.87 -7.91
CA ASN A 182 28.27 1.86 -8.78
C ASN A 182 28.48 0.55 -9.59
N VAL A 183 29.39 0.61 -10.58
CA VAL A 183 29.33 -0.15 -11.86
C VAL A 183 30.04 -1.51 -11.96
N SER A 184 30.77 -2.02 -10.95
CA SER A 184 31.76 -3.09 -11.21
C SER A 184 31.59 -4.44 -10.49
N VAL A 185 30.68 -4.60 -9.52
CA VAL A 185 30.62 -5.80 -8.63
C VAL A 185 29.17 -6.24 -8.33
N PHE A 186 28.98 -7.50 -7.92
CA PHE A 186 27.75 -7.96 -7.25
C PHE A 186 27.52 -7.18 -5.95
N ALA A 187 26.42 -6.42 -5.86
CA ALA A 187 26.21 -5.51 -4.74
C ALA A 187 25.85 -6.28 -3.46
N VAL A 188 24.76 -7.05 -3.49
CA VAL A 188 24.28 -7.91 -2.40
C VAL A 188 23.43 -9.04 -3.00
N ARG A 189 23.48 -10.24 -2.41
CA ARG A 189 22.62 -11.36 -2.80
C ARG A 189 22.28 -12.25 -1.60
N ASP A 190 21.09 -12.86 -1.56
CA ASP A 190 20.69 -13.86 -0.54
C ASP A 190 20.81 -13.36 0.92
N LEU A 191 20.70 -12.04 1.13
CA LEU A 191 20.76 -11.40 2.44
C LEU A 191 19.54 -11.72 3.31
N ILE A 192 19.73 -11.83 4.62
CA ILE A 192 18.65 -11.73 5.60
C ILE A 192 18.90 -10.54 6.53
N ALA A 193 18.06 -9.51 6.43
CA ALA A 193 18.00 -8.41 7.40
C ALA A 193 16.80 -8.63 8.33
N CYS A 194 17.03 -8.63 9.64
CA CYS A 194 16.00 -8.92 10.65
C CYS A 194 16.36 -8.30 12.00
N ASP A 195 15.56 -8.54 13.05
CA ASP A 195 15.85 -8.10 14.42
C ASP A 195 16.20 -6.60 14.53
N LEU A 196 15.63 -5.77 13.65
CA LEU A 196 15.93 -4.35 13.51
C LEU A 196 14.65 -3.51 13.51
N THR A 197 14.63 -2.47 14.32
CA THR A 197 13.65 -1.38 14.27
C THR A 197 14.35 -0.11 13.78
N ILE A 198 13.76 0.59 12.81
CA ILE A 198 14.32 1.79 12.18
C ILE A 198 13.27 2.92 12.21
N PHE A 199 13.67 4.09 12.73
CA PHE A 199 12.80 5.27 12.72
C PHE A 199 13.56 6.59 12.67
N GLY A 200 12.90 7.66 12.22
CA GLY A 200 13.46 9.01 12.19
C GLY A 200 14.35 9.33 10.98
N PHE A 201 14.13 8.66 9.84
CA PHE A 201 14.88 8.87 8.60
C PHE A 201 13.99 9.36 7.45
N LYS A 202 14.60 9.90 6.39
CA LYS A 202 13.87 10.07 5.12
C LYS A 202 13.46 8.71 4.57
N TYR A 203 14.42 7.81 4.49
CA TYR A 203 14.20 6.43 4.06
C TYR A 203 14.55 5.51 5.23
N GLY A 204 13.57 4.80 5.79
CA GLY A 204 13.84 3.78 6.80
C GLY A 204 14.76 2.69 6.20
N ILE A 205 14.31 2.11 5.09
CA ILE A 205 15.09 1.18 4.28
C ILE A 205 15.21 1.75 2.87
N GLN A 206 16.42 1.76 2.30
CA GLN A 206 16.65 2.06 0.89
C GLN A 206 17.27 0.88 0.17
N ILE A 207 16.76 0.57 -1.02
CA ILE A 207 17.20 -0.55 -1.86
C ILE A 207 17.54 -0.03 -3.25
N THR A 208 18.65 -0.49 -3.84
CA THR A 208 18.94 -0.29 -5.27
C THR A 208 18.68 -1.56 -6.07
N ALA A 209 18.35 -1.42 -7.35
CA ALA A 209 18.14 -2.57 -8.23
C ALA A 209 19.43 -3.11 -8.87
N ARG A 210 20.54 -2.36 -8.86
CA ARG A 210 21.77 -2.74 -9.57
C ARG A 210 22.46 -3.91 -8.88
N ASN A 211 22.60 -5.06 -9.57
CA ASN A 211 23.27 -6.25 -9.06
C ASN A 211 22.88 -6.67 -7.62
N ASN A 212 21.60 -6.55 -7.26
CA ASN A 212 21.11 -6.70 -5.89
C ASN A 212 19.96 -7.72 -5.79
N PHE A 213 20.19 -8.96 -5.37
CA PHE A 213 19.27 -10.07 -5.71
C PHE A 213 18.76 -10.86 -4.50
N ILE A 214 17.47 -11.19 -4.47
CA ILE A 214 16.88 -12.25 -3.62
C ILE A 214 17.10 -12.00 -2.11
N ASN A 215 17.03 -10.73 -1.70
CA ASN A 215 17.18 -10.39 -0.28
C ASN A 215 15.86 -10.50 0.46
N THR A 216 15.95 -10.88 1.74
CA THR A 216 14.83 -11.02 2.65
C THR A 216 14.96 -10.06 3.82
N PHE A 217 13.92 -9.28 4.05
CA PHE A 217 13.69 -8.46 5.22
C PHE A 217 12.66 -9.20 6.08
N TYR A 218 13.07 -9.71 7.24
CA TYR A 218 12.25 -10.56 8.10
C TYR A 218 12.00 -9.91 9.45
N GLY A 219 10.75 -9.67 9.82
CA GLY A 219 10.40 -9.16 11.15
C GLY A 219 10.91 -7.75 11.46
N ILE A 220 11.31 -6.98 10.43
CA ILE A 220 11.79 -5.61 10.58
C ILE A 220 10.62 -4.67 10.89
N ILE A 221 10.88 -3.68 11.75
CA ILE A 221 9.97 -2.54 11.94
C ILE A 221 10.58 -1.30 11.29
N SER A 222 9.88 -0.70 10.33
CA SER A 222 10.27 0.59 9.73
C SER A 222 9.14 1.59 9.90
N MET A 223 9.30 2.52 10.83
CA MET A 223 8.23 3.43 11.22
C MET A 223 8.69 4.86 11.49
N LEU A 224 7.78 5.84 11.46
CA LEU A 224 8.11 7.25 11.72
C LEU A 224 9.23 7.78 10.81
N ASN A 225 9.27 7.31 9.57
CA ASN A 225 10.14 7.80 8.49
C ASN A 225 9.29 8.58 7.47
N GLN A 226 9.89 9.29 6.51
CA GLN A 226 9.10 9.78 5.36
C GLN A 226 8.61 8.62 4.51
N TYR A 227 9.53 7.71 4.19
CA TYR A 227 9.26 6.47 3.50
C TYR A 227 9.71 5.29 4.34
N GLY A 228 8.82 4.34 4.59
CA GLY A 228 9.17 3.11 5.29
C GLY A 228 10.23 2.31 4.51
N VAL A 229 9.98 2.16 3.21
CA VAL A 229 10.88 1.53 2.24
C VAL A 229 10.92 2.37 0.96
N TYR A 230 12.11 2.65 0.47
CA TYR A 230 12.34 3.31 -0.81
C TYR A 230 13.21 2.43 -1.70
N VAL A 231 12.73 2.13 -2.90
CA VAL A 231 13.51 1.45 -3.93
C VAL A 231 13.94 2.49 -4.94
N SER A 232 15.23 2.85 -4.94
CA SER A 232 15.74 3.94 -5.75
C SER A 232 15.88 3.60 -7.22
N GLY A 233 15.50 4.53 -8.09
CA GLY A 233 15.59 4.38 -9.53
C GLY A 233 16.88 4.85 -10.19
N GLY A 234 16.92 4.70 -11.51
CA GLY A 234 17.97 5.23 -12.37
C GLY A 234 19.22 4.35 -12.52
N GLN A 235 19.26 3.17 -11.90
CA GLN A 235 20.46 2.31 -11.86
C GLN A 235 20.11 0.83 -12.16
N ALA A 236 19.69 0.53 -13.38
CA ALA A 236 19.40 -0.85 -13.81
C ALA A 236 20.55 -1.43 -14.65
N LEU A 237 21.51 -2.10 -14.00
CA LEU A 237 22.50 -2.97 -14.66
C LEU A 237 22.59 -4.30 -13.89
N ASN A 238 22.33 -5.41 -14.59
CA ASN A 238 21.97 -6.77 -14.12
C ASN A 238 21.10 -6.83 -12.85
N ALA A 239 19.79 -6.62 -13.03
CA ALA A 239 18.87 -6.05 -12.04
C ALA A 239 18.34 -7.00 -10.93
N GLY A 240 17.83 -6.41 -9.86
CA GLY A 240 17.58 -7.04 -8.56
C GLY A 240 16.33 -7.89 -8.36
N GLU A 241 16.10 -8.82 -9.29
CA GLU A 241 15.15 -9.94 -9.24
C GLU A 241 14.03 -9.85 -8.19
N LYS A 242 14.18 -10.53 -7.05
CA LYS A 242 13.16 -10.69 -6.01
C LYS A 242 13.59 -10.00 -4.71
N MET A 243 12.69 -9.23 -4.10
CA MET A 243 12.81 -8.69 -2.74
C MET A 243 11.65 -9.19 -1.89
N ILE A 244 11.96 -9.69 -0.70
CA ILE A 244 10.98 -10.31 0.19
C ILE A 244 10.91 -9.50 1.48
N PHE A 245 9.72 -9.07 1.85
CA PHE A 245 9.38 -8.54 3.17
C PHE A 245 8.45 -9.55 3.82
N GLU A 246 8.89 -10.14 4.92
CA GLU A 246 8.18 -11.22 5.59
C GLU A 246 7.94 -10.83 7.05
N LYS A 247 6.66 -10.77 7.46
CA LYS A 247 6.26 -10.46 8.84
C LYS A 247 6.81 -9.12 9.36
N CYS A 248 7.01 -8.15 8.47
CA CYS A 248 7.47 -6.82 8.83
C CYS A 248 6.31 -5.94 9.32
N THR A 249 6.64 -4.92 10.12
CA THR A 249 5.72 -3.82 10.44
C THR A 249 6.23 -2.54 9.77
N ILE A 250 5.43 -1.95 8.89
CA ILE A 250 5.77 -0.68 8.24
C ILE A 250 4.65 0.30 8.60
N GLY A 251 4.96 1.34 9.37
CA GLY A 251 3.88 2.16 9.92
C GLY A 251 4.24 3.58 10.30
N ASN A 252 3.23 4.43 10.47
CA ASN A 252 3.34 5.85 10.80
C ASN A 252 4.36 6.61 9.93
N ASN A 253 4.45 6.28 8.63
CA ASN A 253 5.36 6.95 7.71
C ASN A 253 4.66 8.16 7.05
N SER A 254 5.35 9.29 6.92
CA SER A 254 4.70 10.57 6.59
C SER A 254 4.36 10.76 5.11
N VAL A 255 4.98 10.02 4.20
CA VAL A 255 4.70 10.11 2.75
C VAL A 255 4.21 8.78 2.19
N ALA A 256 4.97 7.70 2.35
CA ALA A 256 4.50 6.38 1.95
C ALA A 256 5.09 5.24 2.77
N HIS A 257 4.41 4.10 2.82
CA HIS A 257 5.02 2.87 3.34
C HIS A 257 6.07 2.33 2.39
N PHE A 258 5.75 2.27 1.10
CA PHE A 258 6.66 1.84 0.05
C PHE A 258 6.66 2.85 -1.09
N TRP A 259 7.85 3.20 -1.56
CA TRP A 259 8.05 3.87 -2.84
C TRP A 259 8.90 3.01 -3.77
N PHE A 260 8.28 2.48 -4.82
CA PHE A 260 8.95 1.72 -5.85
C PHE A 260 9.39 2.64 -6.98
N GLN A 261 10.66 2.58 -7.35
CA GLN A 261 11.19 3.34 -8.49
C GLN A 261 12.20 2.52 -9.30
N ALA A 262 12.06 1.19 -9.34
CA ALA A 262 12.94 0.31 -10.12
C ALA A 262 12.24 -1.01 -10.54
N PRO A 263 12.67 -1.65 -11.64
CA PRO A 263 12.06 -2.88 -12.17
C PRO A 263 12.46 -4.12 -11.37
N MET A 264 11.63 -4.56 -10.42
CA MET A 264 11.91 -5.73 -9.56
C MET A 264 10.59 -6.46 -9.16
N TRP A 265 10.71 -7.67 -8.61
CA TRP A 265 9.61 -8.39 -7.99
C TRP A 265 9.63 -8.20 -6.48
N TYR A 266 8.50 -7.79 -5.94
CA TYR A 266 8.34 -7.51 -4.51
C TYR A 266 7.30 -8.45 -3.93
N HIS A 267 7.68 -9.15 -2.87
CA HIS A 267 6.81 -10.02 -2.09
C HIS A 267 6.68 -9.42 -0.69
N ILE A 268 5.49 -9.01 -0.31
CA ILE A 268 5.17 -8.40 0.97
C ILE A 268 4.20 -9.36 1.65
N ASN A 269 4.74 -10.27 2.46
CA ASN A 269 4.06 -11.43 2.99
C ASN A 269 3.82 -11.27 4.48
N ASN A 270 2.56 -11.41 4.92
CA ASN A 270 2.15 -11.36 6.32
C ASN A 270 2.67 -10.11 7.05
N CYS A 271 2.84 -9.01 6.34
CA CYS A 271 3.26 -7.74 6.92
C CYS A 271 2.06 -6.98 7.49
N SER A 272 2.33 -6.17 8.51
CA SER A 272 1.39 -5.18 9.06
C SER A 272 1.76 -3.80 8.53
N LEU A 273 0.91 -3.24 7.69
CA LEU A 273 1.08 -1.89 7.13
C LEU A 273 0.14 -0.95 7.86
N ASP A 274 0.66 -0.19 8.82
CA ASP A 274 -0.13 0.40 9.90
C ASP A 274 -0.01 1.94 9.92
N TYR A 275 -1.08 2.64 9.50
CA TYR A 275 -1.19 4.08 9.42
C TYR A 275 -0.10 4.78 8.59
N THR A 276 -0.44 5.23 7.39
CA THR A 276 0.36 6.22 6.66
C THR A 276 -0.23 7.62 6.84
N SER A 277 0.56 8.68 6.67
CA SER A 277 0.00 10.04 6.61
C SER A 277 -0.50 10.40 5.21
N ALA A 278 -0.06 9.68 4.18
CA ALA A 278 -0.49 9.87 2.80
C ALA A 278 -0.74 8.51 2.12
N ASP A 279 0.21 7.98 1.36
CA ASP A 279 -0.01 6.80 0.52
C ASP A 279 0.52 5.51 1.15
N VAL A 280 -0.02 4.35 0.77
CA VAL A 280 0.56 3.06 1.17
C VAL A 280 1.66 2.67 0.17
N PHE A 281 1.29 2.54 -1.10
CA PHE A 281 2.20 2.20 -2.18
C PHE A 281 2.30 3.35 -3.19
N LEU A 282 3.46 3.99 -3.25
CA LEU A 282 3.84 4.90 -4.33
C LEU A 282 4.61 4.11 -5.41
N VAL A 283 4.04 4.05 -6.61
CA VAL A 283 4.60 3.35 -7.77
C VAL A 283 5.08 4.39 -8.76
N GLY A 284 6.39 4.60 -8.83
CA GLY A 284 6.97 5.54 -9.78
C GLY A 284 7.18 4.91 -11.17
N ASN A 285 7.33 5.76 -12.17
CA ASN A 285 7.43 5.41 -13.59
C ASN A 285 8.63 4.51 -13.96
N LEU A 286 9.67 4.45 -13.12
CA LEU A 286 10.83 3.58 -13.34
C LEU A 286 10.59 2.15 -12.82
N SER A 287 9.43 1.87 -12.23
CA SER A 287 9.04 0.54 -11.74
C SER A 287 8.58 -0.42 -12.84
N GLN A 288 8.81 -0.10 -14.11
CA GLN A 288 8.36 -0.91 -15.25
C GLN A 288 8.62 -2.41 -15.07
N VAL A 289 7.75 -3.27 -15.61
CA VAL A 289 7.78 -4.76 -15.47
C VAL A 289 7.66 -5.32 -14.05
N SER A 290 7.56 -4.47 -13.02
CA SER A 290 7.48 -4.94 -11.63
C SER A 290 6.20 -5.71 -11.34
N ARG A 291 6.34 -6.70 -10.46
CA ARG A 291 5.21 -7.37 -9.80
C ARG A 291 5.31 -7.10 -8.32
N ILE A 292 4.33 -6.38 -7.78
CA ILE A 292 4.22 -6.07 -6.37
C ILE A 292 3.11 -6.96 -5.82
N LEU A 293 3.49 -7.99 -5.08
CA LEU A 293 2.56 -8.94 -4.45
C LEU A 293 2.50 -8.68 -2.95
N ILE A 294 1.32 -8.33 -2.47
CA ILE A 294 0.95 -8.24 -1.07
C ILE A 294 0.12 -9.48 -0.77
N GLN A 295 0.54 -10.29 0.20
CA GLN A 295 -0.11 -11.55 0.52
C GLN A 295 -0.26 -11.75 2.04
N GLY A 296 -1.48 -12.00 2.49
CA GLY A 296 -1.79 -12.08 3.92
C GLY A 296 -1.65 -10.71 4.60
N GLY A 297 -1.51 -10.74 5.93
CA GLY A 297 -1.29 -9.54 6.75
C GLY A 297 -2.47 -8.56 6.74
N HIS A 298 -2.19 -7.31 7.08
CA HIS A 298 -3.20 -6.24 7.01
C HIS A 298 -2.61 -4.91 6.54
N VAL A 299 -3.48 -4.10 5.93
CA VAL A 299 -3.25 -2.69 5.66
C VAL A 299 -4.29 -1.90 6.43
N GLU A 300 -3.85 -1.08 7.37
CA GLU A 300 -4.68 -0.21 8.20
C GLU A 300 -4.27 1.25 8.03
N GLY A 301 -5.22 2.18 8.16
CA GLY A 301 -4.85 3.59 8.31
C GLY A 301 -4.44 4.23 6.99
N VAL A 302 -5.37 4.43 6.05
CA VAL A 302 -5.06 4.92 4.70
C VAL A 302 -5.73 6.28 4.44
N PRO A 303 -5.10 7.43 4.75
CA PRO A 303 -5.66 8.75 4.46
C PRO A 303 -5.58 9.18 2.99
N GLY A 304 -4.50 8.83 2.28
CA GLY A 304 -4.24 9.11 0.86
C GLY A 304 -4.65 7.94 -0.04
N TYR A 305 -3.79 7.45 -0.93
CA TYR A 305 -4.12 6.29 -1.78
C TYR A 305 -3.55 4.98 -1.24
N LEU A 306 -4.30 3.89 -1.44
CA LEU A 306 -3.75 2.55 -1.27
C LEU A 306 -2.67 2.31 -2.34
N VAL A 307 -2.95 2.69 -3.60
CA VAL A 307 -1.97 2.63 -4.70
C VAL A 307 -1.95 3.97 -5.43
N ASN A 308 -0.81 4.64 -5.41
CA ASN A 308 -0.56 5.88 -6.13
C ASN A 308 0.50 5.66 -7.22
N CYS A 309 0.13 5.77 -8.50
CA CYS A 309 0.99 5.66 -9.67
C CYS A 309 0.85 6.90 -10.56
N PRO A 310 1.37 8.06 -10.14
CA PRO A 310 1.03 9.35 -10.75
C PRO A 310 1.57 9.51 -12.18
N ALA A 311 2.62 8.79 -12.54
CA ALA A 311 3.21 8.79 -13.87
C ALA A 311 3.23 7.38 -14.46
N ALA A 312 2.85 7.26 -15.74
CA ALA A 312 2.81 5.99 -16.45
C ALA A 312 4.20 5.33 -16.51
N PRO A 313 4.34 4.07 -16.07
CA PRO A 313 5.54 3.29 -16.34
C PRO A 313 5.68 2.97 -17.84
N GLY A 314 6.92 2.87 -18.33
CA GLY A 314 7.19 2.55 -19.74
C GLY A 314 6.69 1.15 -20.17
N ILE A 315 6.64 0.21 -19.23
CA ILE A 315 6.03 -1.13 -19.39
C ILE A 315 5.12 -1.38 -18.19
N PRO A 316 3.91 -1.94 -18.36
CA PRO A 316 2.94 -2.06 -17.28
C PRO A 316 3.46 -2.76 -16.02
N VAL A 317 3.02 -2.26 -14.87
CA VAL A 317 3.25 -2.78 -13.52
C VAL A 317 2.00 -3.49 -13.03
N LYS A 318 2.19 -4.52 -12.21
CA LYS A 318 1.08 -5.23 -11.55
C LYS A 318 1.20 -5.14 -10.04
N VAL A 319 0.19 -4.56 -9.39
CA VAL A 319 0.01 -4.58 -7.94
C VAL A 319 -1.09 -5.58 -7.60
N GLN A 320 -0.78 -6.56 -6.75
CA GLN A 320 -1.69 -7.64 -6.39
C GLN A 320 -1.81 -7.78 -4.89
N PHE A 321 -3.04 -7.78 -4.39
CA PHE A 321 -3.39 -8.11 -3.01
C PHE A 321 -4.02 -9.49 -2.98
N ARG A 322 -3.61 -10.35 -2.04
CA ARG A 322 -4.09 -11.72 -1.87
C ARG A 322 -4.31 -12.04 -0.41
N ASP A 323 -5.51 -12.46 -0.04
CA ASP A 323 -5.85 -12.82 1.35
C ASP A 323 -5.44 -11.73 2.37
N THR A 324 -5.43 -10.46 1.94
CA THR A 324 -4.99 -9.33 2.76
C THR A 324 -6.20 -8.66 3.39
N GLN A 325 -6.13 -8.37 4.69
CA GLN A 325 -7.14 -7.55 5.36
C GLN A 325 -6.90 -6.07 5.06
N LEU A 326 -7.90 -5.39 4.50
CA LEU A 326 -7.86 -4.00 4.08
C LEU A 326 -8.76 -3.19 5.02
N TYR A 327 -8.18 -2.69 6.10
CA TYR A 327 -8.86 -1.93 7.13
C TYR A 327 -8.70 -0.42 6.85
N MET A 328 -9.60 0.14 6.05
CA MET A 328 -9.60 1.54 5.62
C MET A 328 -10.09 2.47 6.76
N ASN A 329 -9.38 2.43 7.89
CA ASN A 329 -9.48 3.32 9.04
C ASN A 329 -8.52 4.51 8.86
N GLY A 330 -8.64 5.58 9.67
CA GLY A 330 -7.92 6.85 9.42
C GLY A 330 -8.81 8.11 9.43
N ALA A 331 -8.36 9.17 8.75
CA ALA A 331 -9.11 10.43 8.62
C ALA A 331 -10.27 10.35 7.61
N ASN A 332 -10.21 9.39 6.67
CA ASN A 332 -11.16 9.24 5.56
C ASN A 332 -11.59 7.77 5.43
N ASN A 333 -12.62 7.36 6.18
CA ASN A 333 -12.93 5.94 6.43
C ASN A 333 -14.13 5.39 5.64
N SER A 334 -14.47 6.07 4.55
CA SER A 334 -15.53 5.66 3.64
C SER A 334 -14.96 5.15 2.33
N MET A 335 -15.84 4.57 1.50
CA MET A 335 -15.48 4.32 0.13
C MET A 335 -15.10 5.64 -0.54
N ARG A 336 -13.94 5.65 -1.18
CA ARG A 336 -13.45 6.73 -2.02
C ARG A 336 -12.46 6.17 -3.05
N GLN A 337 -11.94 7.06 -3.89
CA GLN A 337 -10.79 6.71 -4.72
C GLN A 337 -9.60 6.32 -3.82
N LEU A 338 -9.14 5.08 -3.99
CA LEU A 338 -7.97 4.50 -3.31
C LEU A 338 -6.87 4.08 -4.29
N ILE A 339 -7.16 4.14 -5.59
CA ILE A 339 -6.23 3.88 -6.67
C ILE A 339 -6.15 5.15 -7.52
N HIS A 340 -4.95 5.68 -7.69
CA HIS A 340 -4.66 6.80 -8.57
C HIS A 340 -3.58 6.38 -9.57
N ALA A 341 -3.89 6.38 -10.86
CA ALA A 341 -2.95 5.99 -11.91
C ALA A 341 -3.29 6.69 -13.24
N PRO A 342 -3.34 8.03 -13.29
CA PRO A 342 -3.96 8.78 -14.39
C PRO A 342 -3.33 8.48 -15.76
N GLY A 343 -2.02 8.22 -15.82
CA GLY A 343 -1.29 7.89 -17.04
C GLY A 343 -1.45 6.45 -17.55
N GLY A 344 -2.09 5.57 -16.79
CA GLY A 344 -2.20 4.14 -17.13
C GLY A 344 -0.99 3.30 -16.73
N GLY A 345 -0.94 2.05 -17.20
CA GLY A 345 0.21 1.17 -17.01
C GLY A 345 0.37 0.63 -15.59
N CYS A 346 -0.61 0.80 -14.70
CA CYS A 346 -0.60 0.22 -13.35
C CYS A 346 -1.88 -0.60 -13.13
N ALA A 347 -1.79 -1.92 -13.28
CA ALA A 347 -2.91 -2.81 -13.05
C ALA A 347 -2.97 -3.22 -11.57
N VAL A 348 -4.15 -3.09 -10.96
CA VAL A 348 -4.38 -3.45 -9.55
C VAL A 348 -5.39 -4.59 -9.46
N SER A 349 -5.08 -5.63 -8.69
CA SER A 349 -6.00 -6.75 -8.46
C SER A 349 -6.09 -7.13 -6.99
N PHE A 350 -7.30 -7.45 -6.54
CA PHE A 350 -7.61 -7.93 -5.19
C PHE A 350 -8.19 -9.33 -5.28
N GLU A 351 -7.56 -10.30 -4.64
CA GLU A 351 -7.94 -11.72 -4.63
C GLU A 351 -8.22 -12.13 -3.19
N GLU A 352 -9.47 -12.51 -2.89
CA GLU A 352 -9.91 -12.97 -1.54
C GLU A 352 -9.54 -12.01 -0.40
N CYS A 353 -9.51 -10.69 -0.67
CA CYS A 353 -9.21 -9.67 0.33
C CYS A 353 -10.47 -9.23 1.08
N ASP A 354 -10.38 -9.10 2.40
CA ASP A 354 -11.45 -8.57 3.25
C ASP A 354 -11.33 -7.06 3.41
N TRP A 355 -12.46 -6.35 3.38
CA TRP A 355 -12.48 -4.89 3.39
C TRP A 355 -13.24 -4.38 4.61
N THR A 356 -12.62 -3.56 5.43
CA THR A 356 -13.32 -2.91 6.54
C THR A 356 -13.25 -1.42 6.39
N PHE A 357 -14.41 -0.77 6.51
CA PHE A 357 -14.55 0.67 6.55
C PHE A 357 -15.20 0.99 7.89
N THR A 358 -14.46 1.63 8.79
CA THR A 358 -14.85 1.72 10.21
C THR A 358 -15.87 2.80 10.52
N GLN A 359 -16.06 3.76 9.61
CA GLN A 359 -17.08 4.78 9.75
C GLN A 359 -18.10 4.71 8.61
N TYR A 360 -19.37 4.84 8.99
CA TYR A 360 -20.52 4.78 8.08
C TYR A 360 -20.71 6.02 7.19
N PHE A 361 -19.77 6.97 7.14
CA PHE A 361 -20.05 8.30 6.61
C PHE A 361 -19.10 8.66 5.49
N GLU A 362 -19.71 8.92 4.34
CA GLU A 362 -19.08 9.17 3.07
C GLU A 362 -18.38 10.53 3.06
N SER A 363 -17.14 10.55 2.56
CA SER A 363 -16.28 11.75 2.55
C SER A 363 -15.73 12.09 1.17
N SER A 364 -16.19 11.38 0.13
CA SER A 364 -15.77 11.56 -1.25
C SER A 364 -16.97 11.58 -2.17
N GLN A 365 -16.89 12.33 -3.28
CA GLN A 365 -17.93 12.34 -4.30
C GLN A 365 -18.01 11.04 -5.11
N TYR A 366 -16.98 10.20 -5.11
CA TYR A 366 -16.91 9.02 -5.99
C TYR A 366 -17.20 7.73 -5.26
N ILE A 367 -17.92 6.82 -5.93
CA ILE A 367 -18.28 5.50 -5.41
C ILE A 367 -17.48 4.34 -6.04
N SER A 368 -16.28 4.58 -6.58
CA SER A 368 -15.36 3.52 -7.03
C SER A 368 -13.93 3.67 -6.52
N LEU A 369 -13.19 2.56 -6.45
CA LEU A 369 -11.77 2.54 -6.04
C LEU A 369 -10.87 3.38 -6.96
N SER A 370 -11.21 3.49 -8.25
CA SER A 370 -10.48 4.28 -9.23
C SER A 370 -10.92 5.74 -9.34
N GLY A 371 -11.97 6.16 -8.62
CA GLY A 371 -12.56 7.49 -8.80
C GLY A 371 -13.15 7.70 -10.19
N TYR A 372 -13.23 8.97 -10.61
CA TYR A 372 -13.72 9.40 -11.91
C TYR A 372 -12.96 10.66 -12.39
N SER A 373 -12.88 10.85 -13.71
CA SER A 373 -12.34 12.03 -14.43
C SER A 373 -10.83 12.31 -14.38
N ASP A 374 -10.06 11.66 -13.52
CA ASP A 374 -8.60 11.86 -13.46
C ASP A 374 -7.82 11.02 -14.49
N GLY A 375 -8.50 10.18 -15.27
CA GLY A 375 -7.91 9.25 -16.25
C GLY A 375 -7.58 7.86 -15.67
N THR A 376 -7.58 7.68 -14.35
CA THR A 376 -7.27 6.39 -13.71
C THR A 376 -8.26 5.30 -14.15
N GLU A 377 -9.55 5.65 -14.14
CA GLU A 377 -10.68 4.79 -14.50
C GLU A 377 -10.57 4.25 -15.94
N ALA A 378 -10.16 5.10 -16.88
CA ALA A 378 -10.08 4.79 -18.31
C ALA A 378 -8.81 4.01 -18.66
N ASN A 379 -7.69 4.31 -18.01
CA ASN A 379 -6.37 3.85 -18.42
C ASN A 379 -5.86 2.62 -17.66
N ASN A 380 -6.56 2.19 -16.61
CA ASN A 380 -6.08 1.09 -15.75
C ASN A 380 -7.12 0.02 -15.54
N ARG A 381 -6.62 -1.20 -15.35
CA ARG A 381 -7.41 -2.34 -14.97
C ARG A 381 -7.41 -2.46 -13.45
N CYS A 382 -8.58 -2.34 -12.83
CA CYS A 382 -8.82 -2.73 -11.44
C CYS A 382 -9.74 -3.95 -11.42
N VAL A 383 -9.34 -5.01 -10.73
CA VAL A 383 -10.12 -6.25 -10.62
C VAL A 383 -10.27 -6.66 -9.16
N ILE A 384 -11.49 -6.99 -8.75
CA ILE A 384 -11.76 -7.62 -7.46
C ILE A 384 -12.30 -9.03 -7.77
N THR A 385 -11.61 -10.04 -7.26
CA THR A 385 -12.04 -11.43 -7.25
C THR A 385 -12.16 -11.84 -5.79
N ASN A 386 -13.33 -11.58 -5.20
CA ASN A 386 -13.69 -12.06 -3.88
C ASN A 386 -15.15 -12.54 -3.95
N LYS A 387 -15.38 -13.80 -3.58
CA LYS A 387 -16.71 -14.42 -3.64
C LYS A 387 -17.65 -13.90 -2.54
N ASN A 388 -17.11 -13.43 -1.42
CA ASN A 388 -17.89 -12.91 -0.30
C ASN A 388 -17.02 -11.95 0.54
N PRO A 389 -16.69 -10.75 0.00
CA PRO A 389 -15.87 -9.82 0.74
C PRO A 389 -16.57 -9.48 2.04
N ARG A 390 -15.88 -9.71 3.15
CA ARG A 390 -16.37 -9.24 4.43
C ARG A 390 -16.22 -7.72 4.43
N VAL A 391 -17.26 -7.02 3.95
CA VAL A 391 -17.37 -5.57 4.02
C VAL A 391 -18.02 -5.20 5.34
N THR A 392 -17.22 -5.00 6.40
CA THR A 392 -17.76 -4.52 7.69
C THR A 392 -17.77 -3.00 7.75
N GLY A 393 -18.91 -2.45 8.20
CA GLY A 393 -19.13 -1.02 8.42
C GLY A 393 -19.65 -0.22 7.21
N LEU A 394 -19.98 -0.88 6.09
CA LEU A 394 -20.76 -0.27 4.99
C LEU A 394 -22.04 -1.07 4.71
N ARG A 395 -23.06 -0.35 4.23
CA ARG A 395 -24.40 -0.84 3.85
C ARG A 395 -24.40 -1.59 2.49
N SER A 396 -23.21 -1.97 1.99
CA SER A 396 -23.00 -2.68 0.72
C SER A 396 -22.21 -3.97 0.94
N SER A 397 -22.61 -5.02 0.23
CA SER A 397 -21.92 -6.32 0.20
C SER A 397 -20.77 -6.37 -0.82
N GLN A 398 -20.59 -5.33 -1.65
CA GLN A 398 -19.60 -5.32 -2.74
C GLN A 398 -19.02 -3.92 -2.98
N ILE A 399 -17.77 -3.89 -3.42
CA ILE A 399 -17.05 -2.67 -3.78
C ILE A 399 -16.98 -2.55 -5.29
N LEU A 400 -17.23 -1.34 -5.80
CA LEU A 400 -17.09 -1.03 -7.21
C LEU A 400 -15.61 -0.73 -7.56
N PRO A 401 -14.95 -1.54 -8.40
CA PRO A 401 -13.56 -1.28 -8.77
C PRO A 401 -13.41 -0.02 -9.62
N ARG A 402 -14.29 0.14 -10.61
CA ARG A 402 -14.35 1.26 -11.58
C ARG A 402 -15.79 1.46 -11.99
N TYR A 403 -16.17 2.67 -12.40
CA TYR A 403 -17.50 2.92 -12.96
C TYR A 403 -17.80 2.03 -14.19
N ASN A 404 -16.81 1.80 -15.05
CA ASN A 404 -16.87 0.86 -16.18
C ASN A 404 -17.17 -0.61 -15.79
N ASN A 405 -17.04 -0.99 -14.51
CA ASN A 405 -17.38 -2.33 -14.03
C ASN A 405 -18.87 -2.46 -13.65
N GLY A 406 -19.67 -1.40 -13.80
CA GLY A 406 -21.13 -1.47 -13.65
C GLY A 406 -21.80 -2.29 -14.76
N LEU A 407 -23.07 -2.64 -14.54
CA LEU A 407 -23.93 -3.42 -15.45
C LEU A 407 -24.09 -2.80 -16.85
N MET A 408 -23.85 -1.49 -16.97
CA MET A 408 -23.94 -0.72 -18.21
C MET A 408 -22.57 -0.38 -18.81
N GLY A 409 -21.47 -0.87 -18.23
CA GLY A 409 -20.11 -0.53 -18.66
C GLY A 409 -19.85 0.97 -18.55
N TRP A 410 -19.43 1.59 -19.65
CA TRP A 410 -19.07 3.02 -19.75
C TRP A 410 -20.24 4.01 -19.72
N ARG A 411 -21.47 3.51 -19.61
CA ARG A 411 -22.70 4.32 -19.70
C ARG A 411 -23.23 4.72 -18.33
N PHE A 412 -22.48 5.57 -17.64
CA PHE A 412 -22.85 6.09 -16.30
C PHE A 412 -22.90 7.63 -16.25
N ASN A 413 -22.53 8.34 -17.32
CA ASN A 413 -22.64 9.79 -17.41
C ASN A 413 -23.89 10.19 -18.21
N PHE A 414 -24.69 11.12 -17.70
CA PHE A 414 -25.86 11.65 -18.40
C PHE A 414 -25.45 12.50 -19.62
N VAL A 415 -26.30 12.61 -20.65
CA VAL A 415 -25.91 13.28 -21.91
C VAL A 415 -26.91 14.31 -22.45
N GLY A 416 -27.96 14.64 -21.70
CA GLY A 416 -28.94 15.64 -22.13
C GLY A 416 -28.44 17.09 -22.07
N ALA A 417 -29.13 17.95 -22.82
CA ALA A 417 -28.91 19.39 -22.81
C ALA A 417 -29.42 20.00 -21.50
N GLU A 418 -28.63 20.90 -20.92
CA GLU A 418 -28.98 21.60 -19.68
C GLU A 418 -30.34 22.30 -19.77
N GLY A 419 -31.15 22.17 -18.72
CA GLY A 419 -32.50 22.69 -18.63
C GLY A 419 -33.59 21.82 -19.29
N ALA A 420 -33.22 20.86 -20.15
CA ALA A 420 -34.21 19.98 -20.77
C ALA A 420 -34.84 19.03 -19.73
N SER A 421 -36.16 18.85 -19.81
CA SER A 421 -36.89 17.91 -18.95
C SER A 421 -36.46 16.47 -19.23
N ILE A 422 -36.33 15.69 -18.17
CA ILE A 422 -36.02 14.26 -18.20
C ILE A 422 -37.01 13.44 -17.35
N LEU A 423 -38.02 14.10 -16.76
CA LEU A 423 -39.05 13.42 -15.98
C LEU A 423 -39.89 12.50 -16.88
N ASN A 424 -40.06 11.26 -16.43
CA ASN A 424 -40.68 10.15 -17.13
C ASN A 424 -40.06 9.86 -18.52
N LEU A 425 -38.80 10.26 -18.72
CA LEU A 425 -38.02 10.04 -19.92
C LEU A 425 -36.75 9.24 -19.60
N THR A 426 -36.20 8.58 -20.60
CA THR A 426 -34.99 7.77 -20.47
C THR A 426 -33.79 8.53 -21.02
N ASP A 427 -32.74 8.69 -20.21
CA ASP A 427 -31.49 9.28 -20.69
C ASP A 427 -30.84 8.40 -21.78
N ALA A 428 -30.36 9.06 -22.83
CA ALA A 428 -29.91 8.38 -24.04
C ALA A 428 -28.65 7.53 -23.80
N ASN A 429 -27.79 7.90 -22.85
CA ASN A 429 -26.55 7.18 -22.58
C ASN A 429 -26.73 6.12 -21.49
N THR A 430 -27.04 6.56 -20.27
CA THR A 430 -27.16 5.73 -19.06
C THR A 430 -28.30 4.71 -19.13
N LYS A 431 -29.29 4.94 -20.00
CA LYS A 431 -30.54 4.16 -20.07
C LYS A 431 -31.29 4.14 -18.74
N ILE A 432 -31.16 5.20 -17.96
CA ILE A 432 -31.93 5.41 -16.74
C ILE A 432 -33.17 6.24 -17.08
N THR A 433 -34.34 5.73 -16.73
CA THR A 433 -35.58 6.51 -16.69
C THR A 433 -35.65 7.24 -15.36
N VAL A 434 -35.84 8.56 -15.38
CA VAL A 434 -36.15 9.34 -14.17
C VAL A 434 -37.66 9.40 -14.03
N SER A 435 -38.25 8.63 -13.12
CA SER A 435 -39.71 8.50 -13.00
C SER A 435 -40.26 8.97 -11.67
N SER A 436 -41.44 9.58 -11.70
CA SER A 436 -42.25 9.88 -10.51
C SER A 436 -43.73 9.74 -10.84
N ALA A 437 -44.51 9.28 -9.86
CA ALA A 437 -45.98 9.26 -9.93
C ALA A 437 -46.62 10.54 -9.36
N ASN A 438 -45.80 11.41 -8.72
CA ASN A 438 -46.24 12.67 -8.14
C ASN A 438 -46.25 13.76 -9.21
N ASN A 439 -47.33 14.54 -9.27
CA ASN A 439 -47.52 15.59 -10.29
C ASN A 439 -46.65 16.84 -10.06
N ASP A 440 -46.23 17.08 -8.82
CA ASP A 440 -45.47 18.27 -8.42
C ASP A 440 -43.96 18.02 -8.33
N VAL A 441 -43.49 16.92 -8.93
CA VAL A 441 -42.06 16.65 -9.13
C VAL A 441 -41.62 17.19 -10.49
N SER A 442 -40.42 17.76 -10.55
CA SER A 442 -39.73 18.02 -11.82
C SER A 442 -38.34 17.42 -11.82
N ALA A 443 -37.89 16.98 -13.00
CA ALA A 443 -36.54 16.52 -13.21
C ALA A 443 -36.01 17.08 -14.53
N LYS A 444 -34.82 17.68 -14.50
CA LYS A 444 -34.16 18.26 -15.68
C LYS A 444 -32.67 17.97 -15.66
N TYR A 445 -32.04 18.00 -16.83
CA TYR A 445 -30.57 17.99 -16.88
C TYR A 445 -30.01 19.30 -16.31
N GLY A 446 -29.04 19.19 -15.41
CA GLY A 446 -28.31 20.33 -14.86
C GLY A 446 -27.00 20.59 -15.59
N ALA A 447 -26.19 21.51 -15.06
CA ALA A 447 -24.86 21.79 -15.55
C ALA A 447 -23.92 20.58 -15.38
N ALA A 448 -22.89 20.52 -16.22
CA ALA A 448 -21.77 19.61 -15.99
C ALA A 448 -20.92 20.13 -14.81
N THR A 449 -20.48 19.23 -13.94
CA THR A 449 -19.57 19.58 -12.83
C THR A 449 -18.12 19.70 -13.32
N SER A 450 -17.22 20.14 -12.44
CA SER A 450 -15.79 20.35 -12.75
C SER A 450 -15.07 19.09 -13.24
N ASP A 451 -15.59 17.90 -12.90
CA ASP A 451 -15.12 16.60 -13.39
C ASP A 451 -15.76 16.19 -14.74
N GLY A 452 -16.53 17.07 -15.38
CA GLY A 452 -17.21 16.84 -16.66
C GLY A 452 -18.44 15.94 -16.59
N ALA A 453 -18.85 15.48 -15.42
CA ALA A 453 -20.08 14.70 -15.27
C ALA A 453 -21.32 15.61 -15.36
N ARG A 454 -22.29 15.22 -16.19
CA ARG A 454 -23.59 15.89 -16.28
C ARG A 454 -24.45 15.51 -15.06
N THR A 455 -25.25 16.46 -14.59
CA THR A 455 -26.12 16.26 -13.42
C THR A 455 -27.59 16.16 -13.85
N ILE A 456 -28.42 15.56 -12.99
CA ILE A 456 -29.87 15.65 -13.03
C ILE A 456 -30.30 16.44 -11.79
N GLU A 457 -31.06 17.51 -11.99
CA GLU A 457 -31.67 18.28 -10.91
C GLU A 457 -33.09 17.78 -10.71
N ILE A 458 -33.40 17.33 -9.50
CA ILE A 458 -34.69 16.75 -9.11
C ILE A 458 -35.29 17.67 -8.06
N THR A 459 -36.44 18.26 -8.38
CA THR A 459 -37.19 19.13 -7.47
C THR A 459 -38.46 18.44 -7.01
N ALA A 460 -38.65 18.37 -5.69
CA ALA A 460 -39.85 17.84 -5.03
C ALA A 460 -40.54 18.95 -4.23
N ALA A 461 -41.88 18.96 -4.25
CA ALA A 461 -42.69 19.96 -3.55
C ALA A 461 -43.09 19.48 -2.15
N ALA A 462 -43.15 18.17 -1.93
CA ALA A 462 -43.46 17.56 -0.65
C ALA A 462 -42.47 16.46 -0.28
N ALA A 463 -42.17 16.31 1.01
CA ALA A 463 -41.31 15.24 1.52
C ALA A 463 -41.86 13.83 1.21
N THR A 464 -43.16 13.70 0.95
CA THR A 464 -43.79 12.44 0.53
C THR A 464 -43.61 12.11 -0.95
N ASP A 465 -43.06 13.02 -1.75
CA ASP A 465 -42.81 12.76 -3.17
C ASP A 465 -41.71 11.71 -3.34
N VAL A 466 -41.87 10.86 -4.34
CA VAL A 466 -40.95 9.75 -4.63
C VAL A 466 -40.43 9.87 -6.05
N VAL A 467 -39.12 9.91 -6.22
CA VAL A 467 -38.46 9.91 -7.52
C VAL A 467 -37.56 8.70 -7.64
N GLU A 468 -37.60 8.02 -8.79
CA GLU A 468 -36.77 6.87 -9.07
C GLU A 468 -35.90 7.08 -10.31
N LEU A 469 -34.62 6.78 -10.18
CA LEU A 469 -33.67 6.60 -11.27
C LEU A 469 -33.64 5.12 -11.59
N LEU A 470 -34.52 4.70 -12.50
CA LEU A 470 -34.76 3.32 -12.86
C LEU A 470 -33.91 2.89 -14.06
N LEU A 471 -33.03 1.92 -13.87
CA LEU A 471 -32.31 1.28 -14.96
C LEU A 471 -33.29 0.52 -15.87
N THR A 472 -33.34 0.93 -17.14
CA THR A 472 -34.34 0.43 -18.10
C THR A 472 -34.15 -1.00 -18.56
N PRO A 473 -32.92 -1.45 -18.88
CA PRO A 473 -32.69 -2.83 -19.25
C PRO A 473 -33.00 -3.82 -18.13
N TYR A 474 -33.49 -5.00 -18.51
CA TYR A 474 -33.63 -6.14 -17.63
C TYR A 474 -32.31 -6.89 -17.54
N TYR A 475 -31.90 -7.28 -16.33
CA TYR A 475 -30.69 -8.06 -16.08
C TYR A 475 -31.00 -9.46 -15.56
N PRO A 476 -30.22 -10.49 -15.93
CA PRO A 476 -30.43 -11.85 -15.43
C PRO A 476 -30.40 -11.90 -13.89
N ALA A 477 -31.42 -12.53 -13.28
CA ALA A 477 -31.57 -12.60 -11.83
C ALA A 477 -31.54 -14.05 -11.28
N LYS A 478 -31.23 -15.02 -12.15
CA LYS A 478 -31.36 -16.47 -11.88
C LYS A 478 -30.52 -16.95 -10.69
N ALA A 479 -29.37 -16.32 -10.49
CA ALA A 479 -28.40 -16.73 -9.47
C ALA A 479 -28.62 -16.11 -8.09
N ARG A 480 -29.76 -15.44 -7.86
CA ARG A 480 -30.08 -14.74 -6.60
C ARG A 480 -28.94 -13.82 -6.12
N PRO A 481 -28.46 -12.91 -7.00
CA PRO A 481 -27.32 -12.07 -6.67
C PRO A 481 -27.64 -11.06 -5.57
N ALA A 482 -26.59 -10.54 -4.93
CA ALA A 482 -26.65 -9.27 -4.23
C ALA A 482 -26.52 -8.14 -5.26
N TRP A 483 -27.53 -7.28 -5.29
CA TRP A 483 -27.57 -6.12 -6.17
C TRP A 483 -27.00 -4.92 -5.44
N CYS A 484 -26.20 -4.12 -6.14
CA CYS A 484 -25.61 -2.90 -5.60
C CYS A 484 -25.91 -1.72 -6.52
N GLY A 485 -26.00 -0.53 -5.95
CA GLY A 485 -26.18 0.68 -6.71
C GLY A 485 -25.89 1.93 -5.90
N GLY A 486 -25.56 3.01 -6.60
CA GLY A 486 -25.29 4.30 -5.98
C GLY A 486 -25.08 5.40 -7.00
N ALA A 487 -24.88 6.61 -6.48
CA ALA A 487 -24.65 7.82 -7.27
C ALA A 487 -23.93 8.87 -6.41
N SER A 488 -23.45 9.93 -7.04
CA SER A 488 -23.00 11.14 -6.34
C SER A 488 -24.17 12.10 -6.17
N VAL A 489 -24.43 12.55 -4.95
CA VAL A 489 -25.59 13.37 -4.58
C VAL A 489 -25.14 14.68 -3.95
N ASN A 490 -25.79 15.77 -4.33
CA ASN A 490 -25.66 17.09 -3.73
C ASN A 490 -27.04 17.56 -3.24
N ILE A 491 -27.09 18.17 -2.06
CA ILE A 491 -28.34 18.56 -1.38
C ILE A 491 -28.44 20.06 -1.11
N ALA A 492 -27.62 20.90 -1.75
CA ALA A 492 -27.58 22.34 -1.48
C ALA A 492 -28.94 23.04 -1.64
N GLY A 493 -29.82 22.50 -2.50
CA GLY A 493 -31.14 23.05 -2.77
C GLY A 493 -32.26 22.46 -1.91
N VAL A 494 -31.97 21.59 -0.95
CA VAL A 494 -32.97 21.04 -0.02
C VAL A 494 -33.35 22.11 0.99
N THR A 495 -34.65 22.37 1.14
CA THR A 495 -35.19 23.43 2.01
C THR A 495 -35.97 22.90 3.20
N ALA A 496 -36.43 21.64 3.16
CA ALA A 496 -37.03 20.93 4.29
C ALA A 496 -36.94 19.41 4.11
N GLY A 497 -37.06 18.66 5.21
CA GLY A 497 -36.95 17.20 5.22
C GLY A 497 -35.50 16.70 5.20
N GLU A 498 -35.36 15.38 5.21
CA GLU A 498 -34.08 14.66 5.16
C GLU A 498 -34.02 13.88 3.84
N CYS A 499 -33.01 14.13 2.98
CA CYS A 499 -32.93 13.46 1.69
C CYS A 499 -32.60 11.98 1.88
N ASP A 500 -33.57 11.11 1.65
CA ASP A 500 -33.42 9.66 1.79
C ASP A 500 -33.17 8.98 0.45
N MET A 501 -32.21 8.06 0.41
CA MET A 501 -31.92 7.21 -0.75
C MET A 501 -32.08 5.71 -0.42
N TYR A 502 -32.73 4.98 -1.33
CA TYR A 502 -32.85 3.51 -1.29
C TYR A 502 -32.37 2.89 -2.60
N LEU A 503 -31.82 1.68 -2.53
CA LEU A 503 -31.71 0.78 -3.68
C LEU A 503 -32.95 -0.11 -3.76
N VAL A 504 -33.56 -0.19 -4.93
CA VAL A 504 -34.71 -1.04 -5.21
C VAL A 504 -34.36 -2.04 -6.29
N ALA A 505 -34.53 -3.34 -6.02
CA ALA A 505 -34.43 -4.41 -6.99
C ALA A 505 -35.81 -5.02 -7.26
N ARG A 506 -36.34 -4.76 -8.45
CA ARG A 506 -37.62 -5.30 -8.92
C ARG A 506 -37.36 -6.56 -9.71
N THR A 507 -37.80 -7.69 -9.19
CA THR A 507 -37.57 -8.99 -9.81
C THR A 507 -38.81 -9.49 -10.54
N TYR A 508 -38.59 -10.20 -11.64
CA TYR A 508 -39.62 -10.59 -12.59
C TYR A 508 -39.51 -12.06 -12.98
N GLU A 509 -40.67 -12.65 -13.24
CA GLU A 509 -40.78 -13.99 -13.82
C GLU A 509 -40.30 -14.00 -15.27
N GLU A 510 -40.20 -15.20 -15.83
CA GLU A 510 -39.92 -15.40 -17.25
C GLU A 510 -40.96 -14.66 -18.11
N PRO A 511 -40.54 -13.93 -19.15
CA PRO A 511 -41.47 -13.17 -19.98
C PRO A 511 -42.49 -14.08 -20.68
N THR A 512 -43.77 -13.78 -20.50
CA THR A 512 -44.83 -14.37 -21.31
C THR A 512 -44.98 -13.59 -22.61
N LEU A 513 -44.81 -14.26 -23.75
CA LEU A 513 -45.00 -13.69 -25.07
C LEU A 513 -46.41 -14.01 -25.57
N SER A 514 -47.18 -12.98 -25.94
CA SER A 514 -48.50 -13.14 -26.54
C SER A 514 -48.50 -12.53 -27.93
N PHE A 515 -48.85 -13.32 -28.94
CA PHE A 515 -49.02 -12.84 -30.31
C PHE A 515 -50.49 -12.52 -30.57
N ASN A 516 -50.78 -11.28 -30.93
CA ASN A 516 -52.10 -10.88 -31.40
C ASN A 516 -52.14 -10.94 -32.93
N SER A 517 -52.78 -11.96 -33.46
CA SER A 517 -52.90 -12.19 -34.91
C SER A 517 -53.76 -11.14 -35.63
N GLY A 518 -54.58 -10.37 -34.92
CA GLY A 518 -55.43 -9.33 -35.50
C GLY A 518 -54.68 -8.04 -35.88
N ASN A 519 -53.55 -7.76 -35.24
CA ASN A 519 -52.72 -6.59 -35.53
C ASN A 519 -51.22 -6.91 -35.69
N SER A 520 -50.87 -8.20 -35.74
CA SER A 520 -49.49 -8.70 -35.84
C SER A 520 -48.54 -8.17 -34.76
N ASN A 521 -49.06 -7.79 -33.58
CA ASN A 521 -48.25 -7.32 -32.47
C ASN A 521 -47.89 -8.47 -31.52
N ILE A 522 -46.61 -8.54 -31.14
CA ILE A 522 -46.14 -9.37 -30.03
C ILE A 522 -46.10 -8.49 -28.79
N THR A 523 -46.85 -8.86 -27.74
CA THR A 523 -46.75 -8.25 -26.42
C THR A 523 -45.90 -9.13 -25.52
N THR A 524 -45.04 -8.50 -24.73
CA THR A 524 -44.24 -9.18 -23.70
C THR A 524 -44.72 -8.73 -22.33
N ASN A 525 -45.20 -9.66 -21.52
CA ASN A 525 -45.56 -9.39 -20.13
C ASN A 525 -44.58 -10.08 -19.18
N ARG A 526 -44.26 -9.42 -18.06
CA ARG A 526 -43.40 -9.95 -17.00
C ARG A 526 -44.11 -9.73 -15.67
N ALA A 527 -44.56 -10.82 -15.04
CA ALA A 527 -45.12 -10.72 -13.70
C ALA A 527 -44.02 -10.35 -12.70
N VAL A 528 -44.34 -9.48 -11.75
CA VAL A 528 -43.42 -9.11 -10.66
C VAL A 528 -43.38 -10.26 -9.66
N VAL A 529 -42.18 -10.75 -9.37
CA VAL A 529 -41.96 -11.75 -8.30
C VAL A 529 -41.95 -11.04 -6.95
N THR A 530 -41.04 -10.07 -6.78
CA THR A 530 -40.85 -9.34 -5.52
C THR A 530 -40.08 -8.04 -5.79
N ASN A 531 -40.35 -7.03 -4.95
CA ASN A 531 -39.53 -5.82 -4.85
C ASN A 531 -38.69 -5.90 -3.59
N TYR A 532 -37.37 -6.01 -3.75
CA TYR A 532 -36.43 -5.92 -2.63
C TYR A 532 -36.00 -4.47 -2.50
N VAL A 533 -36.06 -3.94 -1.28
CA VAL A 533 -35.64 -2.57 -0.96
C VAL A 533 -34.54 -2.66 0.08
N SER A 534 -33.45 -1.92 -0.14
CA SER A 534 -32.36 -1.82 0.83
C SER A 534 -32.78 -1.03 2.08
N ASP A 535 -31.90 -0.98 3.07
CA ASP A 535 -32.07 0.00 4.15
C ASP A 535 -32.01 1.43 3.60
N VAL A 536 -32.49 2.42 4.36
CA VAL A 536 -32.40 3.83 4.00
C VAL A 536 -30.98 4.38 4.14
N ILE A 537 -30.53 5.26 3.25
CA ILE A 537 -29.45 6.22 3.53
C ILE A 537 -30.08 7.60 3.71
N ASN A 538 -29.95 8.18 4.91
CA ASN A 538 -30.16 9.61 5.09
C ASN A 538 -28.92 10.34 4.56
N VAL A 539 -29.03 10.91 3.36
CA VAL A 539 -27.96 11.66 2.71
C VAL A 539 -27.71 12.99 3.42
N SER A 540 -28.74 13.61 4.00
CA SER A 540 -28.64 14.85 4.77
C SER A 540 -27.78 14.70 6.03
N GLU A 541 -27.84 13.55 6.71
CA GLU A 541 -27.05 13.26 7.92
C GLU A 541 -25.53 13.30 7.65
N ILE A 542 -25.09 12.95 6.44
CA ILE A 542 -23.67 12.91 6.07
C ILE A 542 -23.02 14.30 6.18
N PHE A 543 -23.77 15.35 5.86
CA PHE A 543 -23.29 16.74 5.86
C PHE A 543 -23.39 17.43 7.22
N SER A 544 -24.16 16.89 8.16
CA SER A 544 -24.33 17.45 9.51
C SER A 544 -23.50 16.74 10.57
N LYS A 545 -22.79 15.66 10.21
CA LYS A 545 -22.00 14.89 11.16
C LYS A 545 -20.78 15.64 11.67
N ALA A 546 -20.55 15.57 12.98
CA ALA A 546 -19.35 16.11 13.63
C ALA A 546 -18.06 15.58 12.97
N GLY A 547 -17.19 16.50 12.56
CA GLY A 547 -15.90 16.19 11.95
C GLY A 547 -15.92 15.91 10.44
N THR A 548 -17.09 15.98 9.78
CA THR A 548 -17.15 15.86 8.31
C THR A 548 -16.48 17.09 7.65
N PRO A 549 -15.64 16.90 6.61
CA PRO A 549 -15.11 18.01 5.83
C PRO A 549 -16.11 18.54 4.78
N LEU A 550 -17.26 17.87 4.61
CA LEU A 550 -18.24 18.16 3.57
C LEU A 550 -19.23 19.23 4.00
N THR A 551 -19.67 20.03 3.03
CA THR A 551 -20.79 20.97 3.11
C THR A 551 -21.91 20.55 2.19
N ALA A 552 -23.14 21.03 2.40
CA ALA A 552 -24.27 20.72 1.51
C ALA A 552 -24.03 21.13 0.03
N ALA A 553 -23.04 21.99 -0.25
CA ALA A 553 -22.61 22.39 -1.59
C ALA A 553 -21.72 21.33 -2.29
N ASP A 554 -21.20 20.36 -1.55
CA ASP A 554 -20.36 19.29 -2.08
C ASP A 554 -21.19 18.14 -2.64
N TYR A 555 -20.59 17.34 -3.52
CA TYR A 555 -21.15 16.05 -3.91
C TYR A 555 -20.59 14.97 -2.99
N VAL A 556 -21.45 14.04 -2.57
CA VAL A 556 -21.06 12.85 -1.84
C VAL A 556 -21.51 11.60 -2.56
N GLY A 557 -20.60 10.65 -2.72
CA GLY A 557 -20.87 9.36 -3.32
C GLY A 557 -21.55 8.47 -2.30
N VAL A 558 -22.78 8.05 -2.58
CA VAL A 558 -23.59 7.19 -1.69
C VAL A 558 -23.98 5.91 -2.41
N TRP A 559 -23.99 4.79 -1.68
CA TRP A 559 -24.28 3.48 -2.25
C TRP A 559 -24.95 2.52 -1.27
N GLN A 560 -25.66 1.53 -1.78
CA GLN A 560 -26.33 0.48 -0.99
C GLN A 560 -26.28 -0.86 -1.72
N SER A 561 -26.58 -1.92 -0.98
CA SER A 561 -26.86 -3.23 -1.57
C SER A 561 -28.16 -3.83 -1.04
N VAL A 562 -28.77 -4.71 -1.83
CA VAL A 562 -29.93 -5.50 -1.43
C VAL A 562 -29.79 -6.94 -1.94
N SER A 563 -30.07 -7.90 -1.07
CA SER A 563 -29.98 -9.33 -1.41
C SER A 563 -31.31 -9.85 -1.93
N GLN A 564 -31.27 -10.52 -3.08
CA GLN A 564 -32.43 -11.22 -3.64
C GLN A 564 -32.59 -12.59 -2.97
N ALA A 565 -33.71 -12.84 -2.30
CA ALA A 565 -33.97 -14.11 -1.61
C ALA A 565 -34.59 -15.19 -2.52
N GLN A 566 -35.49 -14.79 -3.42
CA GLN A 566 -36.26 -15.71 -4.27
C GLN A 566 -35.65 -15.83 -5.67
N TYR A 567 -35.93 -16.95 -6.35
CA TYR A 567 -35.59 -17.08 -7.76
C TYR A 567 -36.39 -16.09 -8.62
N ALA A 568 -35.75 -15.52 -9.63
CA ALA A 568 -36.38 -14.69 -10.65
C ALA A 568 -35.61 -14.82 -11.98
N ASP A 569 -36.29 -14.64 -13.11
CA ASP A 569 -35.63 -14.69 -14.41
C ASP A 569 -34.81 -13.41 -14.66
N SER A 570 -35.41 -12.27 -14.33
CA SER A 570 -34.78 -10.96 -14.56
C SER A 570 -35.06 -9.94 -13.46
N CYS A 571 -34.29 -8.85 -13.45
CA CYS A 571 -34.40 -7.75 -12.50
C CYS A 571 -34.27 -6.39 -13.19
N ARG A 572 -34.93 -5.36 -12.64
CA ARG A 572 -34.64 -3.94 -12.88
C ARG A 572 -34.28 -3.26 -11.57
N LEU A 573 -33.25 -2.41 -11.63
CA LEU A 573 -32.71 -1.72 -10.47
C LEU A 573 -33.10 -0.24 -10.50
N ALA A 574 -33.36 0.35 -9.34
CA ALA A 574 -33.58 1.78 -9.22
C ALA A 574 -32.91 2.37 -7.98
N LEU A 575 -32.45 3.61 -8.09
CA LEU A 575 -32.19 4.46 -6.94
C LEU A 575 -33.45 5.27 -6.68
N ARG A 576 -34.00 5.17 -5.47
CA ARG A 576 -35.21 5.91 -5.06
C ARG A 576 -34.81 7.02 -4.10
N PHE A 577 -35.28 8.23 -4.38
CA PHE A 577 -35.12 9.42 -3.55
C PHE A 577 -36.48 9.89 -3.00
N THR A 578 -36.53 10.28 -1.73
CA THR A 578 -37.75 10.78 -1.06
C THR A 578 -37.39 11.57 0.22
N ASN A 579 -38.39 12.01 0.98
CA ASN A 579 -38.27 12.69 2.27
C ASN A 579 -37.59 14.08 2.22
N PHE A 580 -37.48 14.70 1.04
CA PHE A 580 -36.97 16.06 0.87
C PHE A 580 -37.97 16.99 0.18
N VAL A 581 -37.88 18.28 0.48
CA VAL A 581 -38.51 19.39 -0.24
C VAL A 581 -37.39 20.28 -0.79
N GLY A 582 -37.57 20.78 -2.02
CA GLY A 582 -36.54 21.55 -2.71
C GLY A 582 -35.85 20.70 -3.77
N THR A 583 -34.57 20.98 -4.04
CA THR A 583 -33.84 20.37 -5.16
C THR A 583 -32.60 19.61 -4.71
N ILE A 584 -32.46 18.38 -5.17
CA ILE A 584 -31.22 17.61 -5.12
C ILE A 584 -30.58 17.53 -6.51
N LYS A 585 -29.27 17.35 -6.56
CA LYS A 585 -28.54 17.08 -7.81
C LYS A 585 -27.87 15.73 -7.75
N VAL A 586 -28.03 14.94 -8.82
CA VAL A 586 -27.49 13.57 -8.91
C VAL A 586 -26.62 13.43 -10.14
N LYS A 587 -25.46 12.79 -10.01
CA LYS A 587 -24.57 12.43 -11.12
C LYS A 587 -23.95 11.06 -10.93
N LEU A 588 -23.35 10.52 -12.00
CA LEU A 588 -22.62 9.25 -12.01
C LEU A 588 -23.40 8.06 -11.40
N PRO A 589 -24.69 7.84 -11.77
CA PRO A 589 -25.40 6.66 -11.31
C PRO A 589 -24.76 5.38 -11.86
N VAL A 590 -24.64 4.37 -11.01
CA VAL A 590 -24.09 3.07 -11.41
C VAL A 590 -24.74 1.96 -10.59
N PHE A 591 -24.96 0.84 -11.27
CA PHE A 591 -25.49 -0.39 -10.69
C PHE A 591 -24.55 -1.54 -11.03
N TRP A 592 -24.31 -2.44 -10.09
CA TRP A 592 -23.46 -3.60 -10.29
C TRP A 592 -24.00 -4.80 -9.50
N GLN A 593 -23.50 -5.97 -9.85
CA GLN A 593 -23.79 -7.22 -9.15
C GLN A 593 -22.52 -7.69 -8.45
N SER A 594 -22.70 -8.40 -7.33
CA SER A 594 -21.66 -9.28 -6.83
C SER A 594 -21.26 -10.27 -7.93
N PRO A 595 -19.96 -10.56 -8.14
CA PRO A 595 -19.58 -11.68 -8.99
C PRO A 595 -20.32 -12.93 -8.50
N VAL A 596 -21.09 -13.52 -9.42
CA VAL A 596 -21.82 -14.76 -9.21
C VAL A 596 -20.85 -15.92 -9.44
N LEU A 597 -20.95 -16.92 -8.56
CA LEU A 597 -20.19 -18.19 -8.54
C LEU A 597 -20.02 -18.85 -9.91
#